data_AF-A0A7S1Q8B6-F1
#
_entry.id   AF-A0A7S1Q8B6-F1
#
_cell.length_a   1.000
_cell.length_b   1.000
_cell.length_c   1.000
_cell.angle_alpha   90.00
_cell.angle_beta   90.00
_cell.angle_gamma   90.00
#
_symmetry.space_group_name_H-M   'P 1'
#
loop_
_entity.id
_entity.type
_entity.pdbx_description
1 polymer ?
#
loop_
_entity_poly.entity_id
_entity_poly.type
_entity_poly.pdbx_seq_one_letter_code
_entity_poly.pdbx_strand_id
1 'polypeptide(L)'
;AQDGRAGLTFEHSAQDSLPILTFTGDLARRIANMSKTPIDLPNATAKPPVAWAEIVFDDRQDVLGAAIERGAAQLAETLANLNVATAAVPLSSKRFKASGLSPDCAVQAALQVAFRAVRGFTPSTYESAATKTFLHGRTETLRPLSKEMGALVDALAAADTAKLAGHRPKAATAD
;
A
#
# COMPACT_ATOMS: atom_id res chain seq x y z
N ALA A 1 -4.60 -9.14 17.18
CA ALA A 1 -5.90 -9.48 16.60
C ALA A 1 -6.26 -10.92 16.98
N GLN A 2 -7.55 -11.24 17.14
CA GLN A 2 -7.98 -12.59 17.49
C GLN A 2 -7.69 -13.63 16.38
N ASP A 3 -7.52 -13.19 15.13
CA ASP A 3 -7.28 -14.03 13.94
C ASP A 3 -5.79 -14.07 13.49
N GLY A 4 -4.89 -13.50 14.28
CA GLY A 4 -3.45 -13.46 13.98
C GLY A 4 -3.04 -12.48 12.86
N ARG A 5 -3.98 -11.73 12.26
CA ARG A 5 -3.64 -10.68 11.28
C ARG A 5 -3.11 -9.44 11.99
N ALA A 6 -2.08 -8.84 11.41
CA ALA A 6 -1.49 -7.61 11.91
C ALA A 6 -1.10 -6.70 10.75
N GLY A 7 -1.18 -5.40 10.99
CA GLY A 7 -0.85 -4.37 10.02
C GLY A 7 -0.61 -3.03 10.73
N LEU A 8 -0.24 -2.03 9.95
CA LEU A 8 0.00 -0.67 10.42
C LEU A 8 -0.73 0.31 9.51
N THR A 9 -1.36 1.32 10.11
CA THR A 9 -1.88 2.51 9.43
C THR A 9 -1.10 3.72 9.92
N PHE A 10 -0.81 4.66 9.04
CA PHE A 10 -0.09 5.90 9.41
C PHE A 10 -0.69 7.11 8.68
N GLU A 11 -0.49 8.27 9.28
CA GLU A 11 -0.89 9.56 8.71
C GLU A 11 0.19 10.03 7.72
N HIS A 12 -0.21 10.35 6.49
CA HIS A 12 0.71 10.50 5.36
C HIS A 12 1.26 11.94 5.19
N SER A 13 0.63 12.94 5.82
CA SER A 13 1.12 14.33 5.79
C SER A 13 2.48 14.44 6.47
N ALA A 14 2.67 13.75 7.59
CA ALA A 14 3.91 13.79 8.35
C ALA A 14 5.06 13.04 7.65
N GLN A 15 4.79 11.90 7.00
CA GLN A 15 5.84 10.99 6.50
C GLN A 15 5.46 10.27 5.20
N ASP A 16 6.49 9.91 4.42
CA ASP A 16 6.35 9.06 3.24
C ASP A 16 6.43 7.57 3.61
N SER A 17 6.11 6.70 2.64
CA SER A 17 6.08 5.24 2.84
C SER A 17 7.44 4.62 3.19
N LEU A 18 8.56 5.15 2.68
CA LEU A 18 9.89 4.55 2.86
C LEU A 18 10.32 4.42 4.34
N PRO A 19 10.28 5.47 5.18
CA PRO A 19 10.53 5.34 6.62
C PRO A 19 9.65 4.30 7.31
N ILE A 20 8.35 4.29 7.01
CA ILE A 20 7.38 3.37 7.63
C ILE A 20 7.66 1.92 7.22
N LEU A 21 8.02 1.69 5.96
CA LEU A 21 8.41 0.38 5.45
C LEU A 21 9.68 -0.13 6.12
N THR A 22 10.70 0.72 6.25
CA THR A 22 11.95 0.37 6.96
C THR A 22 11.67 0.02 8.42
N PHE A 23 10.93 0.88 9.13
CA PHE A 23 10.55 0.65 10.52
C PHE A 23 9.80 -0.67 10.71
N THR A 24 8.79 -0.93 9.87
CA THR A 24 7.97 -2.14 9.96
C THR A 24 8.81 -3.38 9.64
N GLY A 25 9.72 -3.30 8.66
CA GLY A 25 10.66 -4.36 8.34
C GLY A 25 11.65 -4.66 9.48
N ASP A 26 12.18 -3.62 10.13
CA ASP A 26 13.05 -3.77 11.29
C ASP A 26 12.32 -4.38 12.49
N LEU A 27 11.09 -3.92 12.76
CA LEU A 27 10.24 -4.47 13.81
C LEU A 27 9.93 -5.95 13.56
N ALA A 28 9.54 -6.30 12.34
CA ALA A 28 9.27 -7.68 11.96
C ALA A 28 10.51 -8.58 12.11
N ARG A 29 11.69 -8.11 11.67
CA ARG A 29 12.96 -8.82 11.88
C ARG A 29 13.29 -9.01 13.35
N ARG A 30 13.11 -7.97 14.16
CA ARG A 30 13.38 -8.03 15.60
C ARG A 30 12.45 -9.03 16.28
N ILE A 31 11.16 -9.01 15.99
CA ILE A 31 10.19 -9.98 16.51
C ILE A 31 10.57 -11.41 16.10
N ALA A 32 10.92 -11.62 14.83
CA ALA A 32 11.30 -12.93 14.32
C ALA A 32 12.57 -13.51 14.99
N ASN A 33 13.50 -12.63 15.39
CA ASN A 33 14.79 -13.00 15.98
C ASN A 33 14.82 -12.89 17.52
N MET A 34 13.77 -12.38 18.15
CA MET A 34 13.68 -12.32 19.61
C MET A 34 13.53 -13.71 20.20
N SER A 35 14.14 -13.93 21.37
CA SER A 35 13.89 -15.14 22.15
C SER A 35 12.38 -15.27 22.40
N LYS A 36 11.83 -16.45 22.08
CA LYS A 36 10.43 -16.78 22.38
C LYS A 36 10.22 -17.12 23.84
N THR A 37 11.29 -17.18 24.64
CA THR A 37 11.19 -17.25 26.09
C THR A 37 10.55 -15.95 26.56
N PRO A 38 9.45 -15.99 27.32
CA PRO A 38 8.93 -14.82 28.00
C PRO A 38 10.07 -14.09 28.69
N ILE A 39 10.12 -12.75 28.59
CA ILE A 39 11.01 -11.94 29.43
C ILE A 39 10.39 -11.94 30.84
N ASP A 40 10.39 -13.10 31.47
CA ASP A 40 10.10 -13.29 32.88
C ASP A 40 11.45 -13.29 33.57
N LEU A 41 12.15 -12.16 33.46
CA LEU A 41 13.27 -11.90 34.34
C LEU A 41 12.63 -11.42 35.64
N PRO A 42 12.68 -12.19 36.75
CA PRO A 42 12.32 -11.67 38.05
C PRO A 42 13.32 -10.57 38.38
N ASN A 43 13.02 -9.36 37.93
CA ASN A 43 13.76 -8.20 38.34
C ASN A 43 13.19 -7.83 39.71
N ALA A 44 13.88 -8.25 40.78
CA ALA A 44 13.51 -7.94 42.16
C ALA A 44 13.39 -6.43 42.43
N THR A 45 13.87 -5.58 41.51
CA THR A 45 13.74 -4.12 41.54
C THR A 45 12.66 -3.56 40.60
N ALA A 46 12.00 -4.40 39.80
CA ALA A 46 10.91 -3.95 38.94
C ALA A 46 9.73 -3.52 39.81
N LYS A 47 9.29 -2.28 39.59
CA LYS A 47 8.05 -1.80 40.19
C LYS A 47 6.89 -2.62 39.62
N PRO A 48 5.84 -2.88 40.42
CA PRO A 48 4.59 -3.42 39.88
C PRO A 48 4.14 -2.59 38.68
N PRO A 49 3.62 -3.22 37.60
CA PRO A 49 3.08 -2.47 36.48
C PRO A 49 1.99 -1.53 37.00
N VAL A 50 2.03 -0.28 36.54
CA VAL A 50 1.00 0.71 36.88
C VAL A 50 -0.33 0.23 36.27
N ALA A 51 -1.43 0.41 37.01
CA ALA A 51 -2.75 0.18 36.44
C ALA A 51 -2.94 1.07 35.19
N TRP A 52 -3.52 0.50 34.15
CA TRP A 52 -3.86 1.24 32.94
C TRP A 52 -4.88 2.33 33.29
N ALA A 53 -4.66 3.53 32.76
CA ALA A 53 -5.60 4.63 32.90
C ALA A 53 -6.54 4.63 31.70
N GLU A 54 -7.85 4.56 31.97
CA GLU A 54 -8.86 4.71 30.93
C GLU A 54 -8.94 6.18 30.49
N ILE A 55 -8.90 6.41 29.17
CA ILE A 55 -9.13 7.74 28.61
C ILE A 55 -10.65 7.95 28.55
N VAL A 56 -11.17 8.74 29.49
CA VAL A 56 -12.60 9.08 29.56
C VAL A 56 -12.86 10.35 28.78
N PHE A 57 -13.83 10.30 27.87
CA PHE A 57 -14.36 11.48 27.18
C PHE A 57 -15.60 11.98 27.91
N ASP A 58 -15.66 13.28 28.19
CA ASP A 58 -16.79 13.91 28.87
C ASP A 58 -18.08 13.87 28.01
N ASP A 59 -19.24 13.85 28.68
CA ASP A 59 -20.55 13.55 28.11
C ASP A 59 -21.20 14.72 27.37
N ARG A 60 -20.44 15.44 26.54
CA ARG A 60 -20.98 16.45 25.60
C ARG A 60 -21.78 15.79 24.47
N GLN A 61 -22.84 15.06 24.84
CA GLN A 61 -23.58 14.11 24.02
C GLN A 61 -24.21 14.77 22.79
N ASP A 62 -24.56 16.05 22.87
CA ASP A 62 -25.19 16.79 21.77
C ASP A 62 -24.21 17.06 20.62
N VAL A 63 -23.01 17.57 20.92
CA VAL A 63 -22.00 17.89 19.90
C VAL A 63 -21.22 16.65 19.48
N LEU A 64 -20.82 15.82 20.45
CA LEU A 64 -20.02 14.62 20.20
C LEU A 64 -20.86 13.52 19.56
N GLY A 65 -22.10 13.30 20.02
CA GLY A 65 -23.00 12.29 19.46
C GLY A 65 -23.26 12.56 17.97
N ALA A 66 -23.61 13.80 17.62
CA ALA A 66 -23.83 14.16 16.22
C ALA A 66 -22.55 13.99 15.36
N ALA A 67 -21.36 14.26 15.91
CA ALA A 67 -20.10 14.07 15.21
C ALA A 67 -19.76 12.57 15.01
N ILE A 68 -20.02 11.73 16.01
CA ILE A 68 -19.86 10.28 15.94
C ILE A 68 -20.76 9.71 14.84
N GLU A 69 -22.05 10.07 14.85
CA GLU A 69 -23.01 9.58 13.83
C GLU A 69 -22.59 9.99 12.42
N ARG A 70 -22.15 11.25 12.23
CA ARG A 70 -21.62 11.70 10.93
C ARG A 70 -20.37 10.94 10.52
N GLY A 71 -19.43 10.73 11.44
CA GLY A 71 -18.19 10.00 11.18
C GLY A 71 -18.45 8.54 10.81
N ALA A 72 -19.37 7.88 11.51
CA ALA A 72 -19.78 6.53 11.22
C ALA A 72 -20.45 6.41 9.84
N ALA A 73 -21.35 7.34 9.50
CA ALA A 73 -21.99 7.39 8.18
C ALA A 73 -20.96 7.60 7.06
N GLN A 74 -20.01 8.53 7.24
CA GLN A 74 -18.96 8.80 6.25
C GLN A 74 -18.00 7.61 6.09
N LEU A 75 -17.67 6.91 7.19
CA LEU A 75 -16.87 5.69 7.12
C LEU A 75 -17.61 4.59 6.35
N ALA A 76 -18.90 4.40 6.63
CA ALA A 76 -19.73 3.41 5.92
C ALA A 76 -19.77 3.70 4.41
N GLU A 77 -19.96 4.96 4.01
CA GLU A 77 -19.89 5.38 2.61
C GLU A 77 -18.51 5.14 1.99
N THR A 78 -17.44 5.47 2.72
CA THR A 78 -16.06 5.24 2.25
C THR A 78 -15.80 3.76 2.02
N LEU A 79 -16.22 2.90 2.95
CA LEU A 79 -16.08 1.45 2.84
C LEU A 79 -16.89 0.88 1.68
N ALA A 80 -18.12 1.36 1.48
CA ALA A 80 -18.97 0.92 0.36
C ALA A 80 -18.38 1.27 -1.01
N ASN A 81 -17.62 2.37 -1.09
CA ASN A 81 -16.96 2.83 -2.33
C ASN A 81 -15.52 2.32 -2.51
N LEU A 82 -14.98 1.58 -1.53
CA LEU A 82 -13.60 1.09 -1.56
C LEU A 82 -13.53 -0.30 -2.20
N ASN A 83 -12.89 -0.40 -3.37
CA ASN A 83 -12.56 -1.69 -3.99
C ASN A 83 -11.06 -1.96 -3.90
N VAL A 84 -10.68 -2.96 -3.11
CA VAL A 84 -9.29 -3.37 -2.90
C VAL A 84 -9.14 -4.86 -3.19
N ALA A 85 -8.16 -5.20 -4.01
CA ALA A 85 -7.76 -6.56 -4.29
C ALA A 85 -6.24 -6.72 -4.11
N THR A 86 -5.81 -7.89 -3.68
CA THR A 86 -4.39 -8.25 -3.59
C THR A 86 -4.09 -9.38 -4.55
N ALA A 87 -2.99 -9.25 -5.30
CA ALA A 87 -2.54 -10.28 -6.24
C ALA A 87 -1.06 -10.57 -6.01
N ALA A 88 -0.74 -11.84 -5.75
CA ALA A 88 0.64 -12.30 -5.69
C ALA A 88 1.10 -12.66 -7.11
N VAL A 89 1.90 -11.79 -7.72
CA VAL A 89 2.47 -12.03 -9.05
C VAL A 89 3.86 -12.67 -8.88
N PRO A 90 4.13 -13.86 -9.43
CA PRO A 90 5.43 -14.51 -9.35
C PRO A 90 6.45 -13.79 -10.26
N LEU A 91 6.96 -12.66 -9.79
CA LEU A 91 7.91 -11.82 -10.51
C LEU A 91 9.31 -12.02 -9.94
N SER A 92 10.31 -12.19 -10.82
CA SER A 92 11.71 -12.28 -10.43
C SER A 92 12.50 -11.08 -10.94
N SER A 93 12.95 -10.23 -10.02
CA SER A 93 13.82 -9.10 -10.35
C SER A 93 15.14 -9.54 -11.00
N LYS A 94 15.60 -10.78 -10.74
CA LYS A 94 16.82 -11.35 -11.34
C LYS A 94 16.71 -11.46 -12.86
N ARG A 95 15.54 -11.83 -13.39
CA ARG A 95 15.34 -11.98 -14.84
C ARG A 95 15.47 -10.63 -15.55
N PHE A 96 14.85 -9.59 -15.03
CA PHE A 96 14.95 -8.25 -15.60
C PHE A 96 16.39 -7.72 -15.53
N LYS A 97 17.04 -7.85 -14.37
CA LYS A 97 18.43 -7.42 -14.21
C LYS A 97 19.38 -8.16 -15.15
N ALA A 98 19.19 -9.46 -15.38
CA ALA A 98 19.99 -10.25 -16.31
C ALA A 98 19.83 -9.78 -17.78
N SER A 99 18.68 -9.20 -18.12
CA SER A 99 18.43 -8.58 -19.43
C SER A 99 18.77 -7.09 -19.48
N GLY A 100 19.43 -6.54 -18.46
CA GLY A 100 19.77 -5.12 -18.39
C GLY A 100 18.57 -4.19 -18.15
N LEU A 101 17.44 -4.73 -17.72
CA LEU A 101 16.21 -3.97 -17.46
C LEU A 101 16.05 -3.68 -15.96
N SER A 102 15.64 -2.44 -15.67
CA SER A 102 15.15 -2.09 -14.33
C SER A 102 13.86 -2.88 -14.04
N PRO A 103 13.79 -3.63 -12.93
CA PRO A 103 12.56 -4.32 -12.53
C PRO A 103 11.38 -3.36 -12.37
N ASP A 104 11.66 -2.14 -11.90
CA ASP A 104 10.66 -1.09 -11.68
C ASP A 104 10.06 -0.61 -13.01
N CYS A 105 10.92 -0.22 -13.97
CA CYS A 105 10.47 0.16 -15.32
C CYS A 105 9.68 -0.96 -16.01
N ALA A 106 10.07 -2.23 -15.81
CA ALA A 106 9.35 -3.37 -16.37
C ALA A 106 7.94 -3.52 -15.76
N VAL A 107 7.79 -3.31 -14.45
CA VAL A 107 6.48 -3.31 -13.78
C VAL A 107 5.65 -2.12 -14.23
N GLN A 108 6.23 -0.93 -14.34
CA GLN A 108 5.54 0.26 -14.85
C GLN A 108 4.99 0.02 -16.26
N ALA A 109 5.79 -0.54 -17.18
CA ALA A 109 5.34 -0.90 -18.52
C ALA A 109 4.18 -1.92 -18.49
N ALA A 110 4.28 -2.95 -17.65
CA ALA A 110 3.22 -3.95 -17.51
C ALA A 110 1.91 -3.34 -16.99
N LEU A 111 1.97 -2.39 -16.06
CA LEU A 111 0.81 -1.65 -15.57
C LEU A 111 0.15 -0.81 -16.67
N GLN A 112 0.94 -0.13 -17.51
CA GLN A 112 0.41 0.64 -18.65
C GLN A 112 -0.30 -0.28 -19.67
N VAL A 113 0.31 -1.41 -20.01
CA VAL A 113 -0.30 -2.41 -20.92
C VAL A 113 -1.58 -2.98 -20.33
N ALA A 114 -1.57 -3.37 -19.06
CA ALA A 114 -2.75 -3.90 -18.38
C ALA A 114 -3.88 -2.87 -18.34
N PHE A 115 -3.58 -1.60 -18.00
CA PHE A 115 -4.57 -0.54 -17.99
C PHE A 115 -5.17 -0.33 -19.38
N ARG A 116 -4.33 -0.26 -20.43
CA ARG A 116 -4.79 -0.13 -21.81
C ARG A 116 -5.65 -1.30 -22.26
N ALA A 117 -5.28 -2.53 -21.91
CA ALA A 117 -6.07 -3.71 -22.25
C ALA A 117 -7.48 -3.66 -21.66
N VAL A 118 -7.63 -3.12 -20.44
CA VAL A 118 -8.93 -3.00 -19.75
C VAL A 118 -9.72 -1.77 -20.19
N ARG A 119 -9.05 -0.63 -20.43
CA ARG A 119 -9.69 0.69 -20.60
C ARG A 119 -9.65 1.24 -22.02
N GLY A 120 -8.83 0.66 -22.91
CA GLY A 120 -8.68 1.06 -24.31
C GLY A 120 -7.77 2.27 -24.57
N PHE A 121 -7.15 2.85 -23.52
CA PHE A 121 -6.22 3.98 -23.65
C PHE A 121 -5.09 3.88 -22.62
N THR A 122 -4.01 4.65 -22.83
CA THR A 122 -2.87 4.72 -21.90
C THR A 122 -2.96 6.00 -21.06
N PRO A 123 -3.01 5.93 -19.71
CA PRO A 123 -3.26 7.09 -18.86
C PRO A 123 -1.98 7.86 -18.49
N SER A 124 -2.12 9.16 -18.25
CA SER A 124 -1.10 9.90 -17.50
C SER A 124 -0.96 9.27 -16.11
N THR A 125 0.28 8.92 -15.74
CA THR A 125 0.55 8.11 -14.55
C THR A 125 1.47 8.85 -13.61
N TYR A 126 1.13 8.81 -12.33
CA TYR A 126 1.93 9.33 -11.23
C TYR A 126 2.76 8.20 -10.63
N GLU A 127 4.05 8.43 -10.45
CA GLU A 127 4.93 7.61 -9.64
C GLU A 127 5.70 8.49 -8.66
N SER A 128 5.72 8.09 -7.39
CA SER A 128 6.44 8.81 -6.35
C SER A 128 7.94 8.51 -6.41
N ALA A 129 8.76 9.52 -6.70
CA ALA A 129 10.22 9.44 -6.63
C ALA A 129 10.73 10.11 -5.35
N ALA A 130 11.46 9.40 -4.51
CA ALA A 130 12.01 9.94 -3.27
C ALA A 130 13.10 10.99 -3.53
N THR A 131 13.04 12.14 -2.85
CA THR A 131 14.01 13.23 -2.96
C THR A 131 14.89 13.36 -1.71
N LYS A 132 14.96 12.32 -0.87
CA LYS A 132 15.67 12.27 0.42
C LYS A 132 17.17 12.58 0.36
N THR A 133 17.76 12.63 -0.83
CA THR A 133 19.13 13.13 -1.04
C THR A 133 19.27 14.61 -0.72
N PHE A 134 18.17 15.38 -0.75
CA PHE A 134 18.12 16.80 -0.40
C PHE A 134 17.61 17.01 1.02
N LEU A 135 18.03 18.11 1.67
CA LEU A 135 17.54 18.51 2.98
C LEU A 135 16.01 18.69 2.93
N HIS A 136 15.30 18.01 3.84
CA HIS A 136 13.83 17.95 3.89
C HIS A 136 13.15 17.35 2.65
N GLY A 137 13.89 16.63 1.80
CA GLY A 137 13.34 15.95 0.64
C GLY A 137 12.24 14.95 1.00
N ARG A 138 11.08 15.10 0.36
CA ARG A 138 9.94 14.18 0.41
C ARG A 138 9.90 13.36 -0.88
N THR A 139 9.00 13.72 -1.78
CA THR A 139 8.77 13.05 -3.06
C THR A 139 8.61 14.07 -4.18
N GLU A 140 9.03 13.71 -5.39
CA GLU A 140 8.63 14.38 -6.64
C GLU A 140 7.90 13.37 -7.53
N THR A 141 7.16 13.86 -8.52
CA THR A 141 6.44 13.06 -9.50
C THR A 141 7.37 12.61 -10.62
N LEU A 142 7.61 11.31 -10.71
CA LEU A 142 8.00 10.68 -11.96
C LEU A 142 6.75 10.46 -12.82
N ARG A 143 6.86 10.73 -14.12
CA ARG A 143 5.79 10.50 -15.10
C ARG A 143 6.21 9.34 -16.02
N PRO A 144 5.82 8.09 -15.73
CA PRO A 144 6.34 6.92 -16.46
C PRO A 144 5.91 6.89 -17.93
N LEU A 145 4.80 7.54 -18.27
CA LEU A 145 4.31 7.63 -19.64
C LEU A 145 5.10 8.66 -20.44
N SER A 146 6.28 8.26 -20.95
CA SER A 146 7.00 8.96 -22.01
C SER A 146 6.47 8.58 -23.40
N LYS A 147 6.98 9.25 -24.45
CA LYS A 147 6.65 8.89 -25.84
C LYS A 147 7.12 7.47 -26.18
N GLU A 148 8.31 7.10 -25.72
CA GLU A 148 8.92 5.79 -25.90
C GLU A 148 8.14 4.70 -25.15
N MET A 149 7.69 4.99 -23.92
CA MET A 149 6.81 4.09 -23.18
C MET A 149 5.47 3.91 -23.90
N GLY A 150 4.90 5.00 -24.44
CA GLY A 150 3.68 4.93 -25.26
C GLY A 150 3.84 3.98 -26.46
N ALA A 151 4.91 4.16 -27.23
CA ALA A 151 5.22 3.31 -28.37
C ALA A 151 5.46 1.84 -27.98
N LEU A 152 6.11 1.58 -26.84
CA LEU A 152 6.27 0.23 -26.30
C LEU A 152 4.91 -0.41 -25.97
N VAL A 153 4.02 0.35 -25.30
CA VAL A 153 2.67 -0.12 -24.95
C VAL A 153 1.84 -0.37 -26.21
N ASP A 154 1.93 0.48 -27.23
CA ASP A 154 1.31 0.27 -28.55
C ASP A 154 1.78 -1.05 -29.18
N ALA A 155 3.09 -1.27 -29.23
CA ALA A 155 3.68 -2.46 -29.82
C ALA A 155 3.27 -3.75 -29.09
N LEU A 156 3.29 -3.73 -27.76
CA LEU A 156 2.88 -4.88 -26.93
C LEU A 156 1.38 -5.17 -27.05
N ALA A 157 0.53 -4.14 -27.12
CA ALA A 157 -0.91 -4.30 -27.31
C ALA A 157 -1.25 -4.87 -28.70
N ALA A 158 -0.53 -4.47 -29.75
CA ALA A 158 -0.72 -5.00 -31.10
C ALA A 158 -0.27 -6.46 -31.23
N ALA A 159 0.80 -6.85 -30.53
CA ALA A 159 1.34 -8.22 -30.54
C ALA A 159 0.42 -9.26 -29.87
N ASP A 160 -0.52 -8.83 -29.02
CA ASP A 160 -1.27 -9.72 -28.10
C ASP A 160 -2.80 -9.63 -28.24
N THR A 161 -3.29 -9.37 -29.46
CA THR A 161 -4.73 -9.28 -29.76
C THR A 161 -5.52 -10.58 -29.55
N ALA A 162 -4.85 -11.75 -29.50
CA ALA A 162 -5.51 -13.06 -29.39
C ALA A 162 -5.66 -13.59 -27.93
N LYS A 163 -4.86 -13.13 -26.95
CA LYS A 163 -4.90 -13.66 -25.57
C LYS A 163 -5.42 -12.68 -24.52
N LEU A 164 -5.31 -11.37 -24.73
CA LEU A 164 -5.78 -10.36 -23.78
C LEU A 164 -7.32 -10.23 -23.71
N ALA A 165 -8.03 -10.61 -24.77
CA ALA A 165 -9.49 -10.54 -24.83
C ALA A 165 -10.20 -11.44 -23.80
N GLY A 166 -9.53 -12.49 -23.31
CA GLY A 166 -10.07 -13.44 -22.33
C GLY A 166 -10.00 -12.98 -20.86
N HIS A 167 -9.36 -11.85 -20.56
CA HIS A 167 -9.14 -11.36 -19.19
C HIS A 167 -9.99 -10.14 -18.82
N ARG A 168 -11.00 -9.80 -19.63
CA ARG A 168 -11.95 -8.76 -19.26
C ARG A 168 -12.70 -9.24 -18.01
N PRO A 169 -12.62 -8.53 -16.86
CA PRO A 169 -13.45 -8.89 -15.71
C PRO A 169 -14.91 -8.84 -16.18
N LYS A 170 -15.66 -9.92 -15.92
CA LYS A 170 -17.12 -9.89 -16.06
C LYS A 170 -17.59 -8.70 -15.24
N ALA A 171 -18.40 -7.82 -15.83
CA ALA A 171 -19.07 -6.78 -15.08
C ALA A 171 -19.72 -7.43 -13.86
N ALA A 172 -19.45 -6.90 -12.67
CA ALA A 172 -20.11 -7.37 -11.46
C ALA A 172 -21.62 -7.26 -11.72
N THR A 173 -22.29 -8.39 -11.82
CA THR A 173 -23.75 -8.44 -11.73
C THR A 173 -24.06 -8.04 -10.31
N ALA A 174 -24.81 -6.96 -10.15
CA ALA A 174 -25.38 -6.59 -8.87
C ALA A 174 -26.37 -7.69 -8.48
N ASP A 175 -26.03 -8.45 -7.45
CA ASP A 175 -26.95 -9.25 -6.64
C ASP A 175 -26.97 -8.65 -5.23
#